data_AF-A0A1D1YQX8-F1
#
_entry.id   AF-A0A1D1YQX8-F1
#
_cell.length_a   1.000
_cell.length_b   1.000
_cell.length_c   1.000
_cell.angle_alpha   90.00
_cell.angle_beta   90.00
_cell.angle_gamma   90.00
#
_symmetry.space_group_name_H-M   'P 1'
#
loop_
_entity.id
_entity.type
_entity.pdbx_description
1 polymer ?
#
loop_
_entity_poly.entity_id
_entity_poly.type
_entity_poly.pdbx_seq_one_letter_code
_entity_poly.pdbx_strand_id
1 'polypeptide(L)'
;MFRIDYVGSSPYITCNPSLYHHRLGPKDRFLILSSDGLYQYFTNEEAVAEVEMFIASFPEGDPAQHLVEEVLFRAAKKAGMDFHELLEIPQGDRRRYHDDVSVIVISLEGRIWRYCV
;
A
#
# COMPACT_ATOMS: atom_id res chain seq x y z
N MET A 1 -32.91 9.14 9.27
CA MET A 1 -31.98 10.01 8.49
C MET A 1 -31.08 10.69 9.51
N PHE A 2 -29.79 10.34 9.57
CA PHE A 2 -28.84 11.02 10.46
C PHE A 2 -28.58 12.41 9.90
N ARG A 3 -28.93 13.46 10.64
CA ARG A 3 -28.74 14.85 10.24
C ARG A 3 -28.10 15.57 11.43
N ILE A 4 -26.85 15.96 11.25
CA ILE A 4 -26.07 16.68 12.26
C ILE A 4 -26.13 18.16 11.88
N ASP A 5 -26.43 19.02 12.86
CA ASP A 5 -26.34 20.46 12.67
C ASP A 5 -24.88 20.87 12.57
N TYR A 6 -24.54 21.54 11.47
CA TYR A 6 -23.21 22.01 11.20
C TYR A 6 -22.82 23.13 12.19
N VAL A 7 -21.67 23.00 12.85
CA VAL A 7 -21.20 23.96 13.87
C VAL A 7 -19.97 24.72 13.36
N GLY A 8 -20.18 25.84 12.67
CA GLY A 8 -19.07 26.68 12.21
C GLY A 8 -19.48 27.61 11.09
N SER A 9 -18.49 28.19 10.41
CA SER A 9 -18.66 28.97 9.18
C SER A 9 -17.71 28.57 8.05
N SER A 10 -16.76 27.65 8.32
CA SER A 10 -15.77 27.14 7.37
C SER A 10 -15.91 25.63 7.11
N PRO A 11 -15.68 25.15 5.88
CA PRO A 11 -15.78 23.72 5.58
C PRO A 11 -14.79 22.89 6.43
N TYR A 12 -15.28 21.81 7.06
CA TYR A 12 -14.43 20.92 7.87
C TYR A 12 -13.44 20.10 7.04
N ILE A 13 -13.78 19.81 5.79
CA ILE A 13 -12.99 19.00 4.87
C ILE A 13 -12.80 19.80 3.59
N THR A 14 -11.57 19.80 3.07
CA THR A 14 -11.25 20.36 1.76
C THR A 14 -10.57 19.30 0.91
N CYS A 15 -10.66 19.43 -0.41
CA CYS A 15 -9.95 18.57 -1.36
C CYS A 15 -8.58 19.14 -1.73
N ASN A 16 -8.04 20.06 -0.93
CA ASN A 16 -6.74 20.69 -1.21
C ASN A 16 -5.62 19.74 -0.76
N PRO A 17 -4.71 19.33 -1.66
CA PRO A 17 -3.60 18.45 -1.31
C PRO A 17 -2.47 19.22 -0.61
N SER A 18 -1.63 18.48 0.11
CA SER A 18 -0.32 18.95 0.54
C SER A 18 0.70 18.77 -0.60
N LEU A 19 1.46 19.81 -0.91
CA LEU A 19 2.50 19.77 -1.96
C LEU A 19 3.89 19.64 -1.33
N TYR A 20 4.65 18.65 -1.79
CA TYR A 20 6.06 18.47 -1.45
C TYR A 20 6.89 18.32 -2.73
N HIS A 21 8.01 19.06 -2.81
CA HIS A 21 8.92 19.01 -3.96
C HIS A 21 10.26 18.42 -3.51
N HIS A 22 10.67 17.32 -4.16
CA HIS A 22 11.95 16.66 -3.94
C HIS A 22 12.79 16.69 -5.22
N ARG A 23 14.06 17.11 -5.10
CA ARG A 23 14.99 17.07 -6.23
C ARG A 23 15.75 15.75 -6.20
N LEU A 24 15.57 14.94 -7.24
CA LEU A 24 16.22 13.63 -7.34
C LEU A 24 17.75 13.75 -7.27
N GLY A 25 18.35 12.88 -6.46
CA GLY A 25 19.78 12.69 -6.33
C GLY A 25 20.20 11.28 -6.73
N PRO A 26 21.53 11.00 -6.81
CA PRO A 26 22.06 9.71 -7.23
C PRO A 26 21.79 8.56 -6.25
N LYS A 27 21.23 8.84 -5.06
CA LYS A 27 20.84 7.84 -4.07
C LYS A 27 19.36 7.44 -4.17
N ASP A 28 18.57 8.18 -4.94
CA ASP A 28 17.13 7.92 -5.08
C ASP A 28 16.93 6.83 -6.13
N ARG A 29 16.52 5.64 -5.69
CA ARG A 29 16.39 4.45 -6.56
C ARG A 29 14.98 4.24 -7.08
N PHE A 30 14.00 4.39 -6.20
CA PHE A 30 12.59 4.19 -6.51
C PHE A 30 11.69 5.02 -5.60
N LEU A 31 10.42 5.13 -5.98
CA LEU A 31 9.35 5.74 -5.20
C LEU A 31 8.21 4.73 -5.05
N ILE A 32 7.73 4.54 -3.82
CA ILE A 32 6.52 3.75 -3.53
C ILE A 32 5.37 4.72 -3.31
N LEU A 33 4.29 4.54 -4.04
CA LEU A 33 3.00 5.18 -3.77
C LEU A 33 2.02 4.09 -3.35
N SER A 34 1.35 4.26 -2.21
CA SER A 34 0.45 3.24 -1.70
C SER A 34 -0.72 3.82 -0.91
N SER A 35 -1.78 3.02 -0.78
CA SER A 35 -2.85 3.28 0.19
C SER A 35 -2.39 2.95 1.61
N ASP A 36 -3.14 3.43 2.60
CA ASP A 36 -2.91 3.16 4.02
C ASP A 36 -3.00 1.67 4.38
N GLY A 37 -3.75 0.87 3.61
CA GLY A 37 -3.85 -0.58 3.76
C GLY A 37 -2.48 -1.29 3.83
N LEU A 38 -1.47 -0.83 3.07
CA LEU A 38 -0.10 -1.37 3.15
C LEU A 38 0.49 -1.18 4.55
N TYR A 39 0.38 0.03 5.08
CA TYR A 39 1.02 0.45 6.33
C TYR A 39 0.29 0.00 7.60
N GLN A 40 -0.83 -0.71 7.45
CA GLN A 40 -1.41 -1.49 8.54
C GLN A 40 -0.57 -2.73 8.89
N TYR A 41 0.31 -3.17 7.97
CA TYR A 41 1.13 -4.36 8.11
C TYR A 41 2.63 -4.10 7.94
N PHE A 42 3.02 -2.92 7.45
CA PHE A 42 4.40 -2.52 7.20
C PHE A 42 4.74 -1.19 7.88
N THR A 43 5.99 -1.06 8.32
CA THR A 43 6.58 0.27 8.48
C THR A 43 7.11 0.80 7.14
N ASN A 44 7.42 2.11 7.07
CA ASN A 44 8.04 2.68 5.87
C ASN A 44 9.39 2.00 5.57
N GLU A 45 10.18 1.72 6.60
CA GLU A 45 11.49 1.08 6.50
C GLU A 45 11.37 -0.37 6.02
N GLU A 46 10.40 -1.13 6.54
CA GLU A 46 10.13 -2.49 6.10
C GLU A 46 9.71 -2.54 4.62
N ALA A 47 8.80 -1.65 4.20
CA ALA A 47 8.36 -1.61 2.80
C ALA A 47 9.52 -1.33 1.84
N VAL A 48 10.41 -0.39 2.20
CA VAL A 48 11.60 -0.07 1.41
C VAL A 48 12.58 -1.24 1.38
N ALA A 49 12.84 -1.87 2.54
CA ALA A 49 13.75 -3.01 2.63
C ALA A 49 13.25 -4.22 1.83
N GLU A 50 11.94 -4.47 1.84
CA GLU A 50 11.32 -5.57 1.11
C GLU A 50 11.46 -5.38 -0.42
N VAL A 51 11.21 -4.15 -0.90
CA VAL A 51 11.41 -3.81 -2.33
C VAL A 51 12.88 -3.92 -2.73
N GLU A 52 13.81 -3.41 -1.92
CA GLU A 52 15.25 -3.52 -2.20
C GLU A 52 15.70 -4.98 -2.28
N MET A 53 15.28 -5.80 -1.30
CA MET A 53 15.59 -7.23 -1.26
C MET A 53 15.00 -7.97 -2.48
N PHE A 54 13.75 -7.67 -2.83
CA PHE A 54 13.06 -8.34 -3.93
C PHE A 54 13.68 -7.99 -5.29
N ILE A 55 13.96 -6.72 -5.56
CA ILE A 55 14.60 -6.29 -6.81
C ILE A 55 15.99 -6.93 -6.97
N ALA A 56 16.76 -7.04 -5.88
CA ALA A 56 18.07 -7.67 -5.91
C ALA A 56 18.00 -9.19 -6.18
N SER A 57 16.96 -9.86 -5.67
CA SER A 57 16.79 -11.32 -5.78
C SER A 57 16.08 -11.73 -7.06
N PHE A 58 15.14 -10.91 -7.54
CA PHE A 58 14.26 -11.19 -8.69
C PHE A 58 14.19 -9.95 -9.62
N PRO A 59 15.22 -9.69 -10.44
CA PRO A 59 15.32 -8.46 -11.25
C PRO A 59 14.19 -8.25 -12.28
N GLU A 60 13.54 -9.35 -12.69
CA GLU A 60 12.42 -9.35 -13.65
C GLU A 60 11.05 -9.47 -12.96
N GLY A 61 11.01 -9.55 -11.63
CA GLY A 61 9.78 -9.63 -10.86
C GLY A 61 9.08 -8.27 -10.71
N ASP A 62 7.82 -8.31 -10.27
CA ASP A 62 7.07 -7.11 -9.90
C ASP A 62 7.12 -6.87 -8.39
N PRO A 63 7.88 -5.86 -7.90
CA PRO A 63 7.98 -5.57 -6.47
C PRO A 63 6.66 -5.05 -5.87
N ALA A 64 5.78 -4.45 -6.67
CA ALA A 64 4.47 -4.01 -6.19
C ALA A 64 3.56 -5.22 -5.91
N GLN A 65 3.58 -6.22 -6.79
CA GLN A 65 2.88 -7.49 -6.57
C GLN A 65 3.40 -8.19 -5.31
N HIS A 66 4.74 -8.28 -5.16
CA HIS A 66 5.37 -8.89 -3.98
C HIS A 66 4.93 -8.23 -2.67
N LEU A 67 4.90 -6.90 -2.61
CA LEU A 67 4.43 -6.17 -1.42
C LEU A 67 2.98 -6.54 -1.07
N VAL A 68 2.10 -6.68 -2.06
CA VAL A 68 0.71 -7.04 -1.79
C VAL A 68 0.55 -8.50 -1.36
N GLU A 69 1.30 -9.42 -1.95
CA GLU A 69 1.34 -10.82 -1.50
C GLU A 69 1.80 -10.92 -0.03
N GLU A 70 2.83 -10.16 0.34
CA GLU A 70 3.33 -10.12 1.72
C GLU A 70 2.31 -9.49 2.68
N VAL A 71 1.56 -8.45 2.27
CA VAL A 71 0.43 -7.93 3.06
C VAL A 71 -0.60 -9.03 3.32
N LEU A 72 -1.02 -9.76 2.28
CA LEU A 72 -2.00 -10.82 2.39
C LEU A 72 -1.49 -11.96 3.29
N PHE A 73 -0.21 -12.32 3.19
CA PHE A 73 0.41 -13.30 4.08
C PHE A 73 0.40 -12.84 5.55
N ARG A 74 0.78 -11.58 5.82
CA ARG A 74 0.73 -10.98 7.15
C ARG A 74 -0.71 -10.88 7.68
N ALA A 75 -1.68 -10.57 6.83
CA ALA A 75 -3.10 -10.51 7.18
C ALA A 75 -3.65 -11.89 7.55
N ALA A 76 -3.37 -12.93 6.75
CA ALA A 76 -3.75 -14.30 7.05
C ALA A 76 -3.17 -14.77 8.40
N LYS A 77 -1.86 -14.52 8.61
CA LYS A 77 -1.18 -14.84 9.87
C LYS A 77 -1.80 -14.11 11.07
N LYS A 78 -2.15 -12.82 10.92
CA LYS A 78 -2.82 -12.03 11.97
C LYS A 78 -4.21 -12.56 12.29
N ALA A 79 -4.91 -13.08 11.29
CA ALA A 79 -6.23 -13.69 11.43
C ALA A 79 -6.19 -15.15 11.90
N GLY A 80 -5.00 -15.76 11.99
CA GLY A 80 -4.82 -17.14 12.42
C GLY A 80 -5.27 -18.18 11.39
N MET A 81 -5.19 -17.85 10.10
CA MET A 81 -5.59 -18.72 8.99
C MET A 81 -4.47 -18.83 7.94
N ASP A 82 -4.61 -19.79 7.02
CA ASP A 82 -3.69 -19.92 5.89
C ASP A 82 -3.93 -18.82 4.84
N PHE A 83 -2.89 -18.52 4.05
CA PHE A 83 -2.97 -17.58 2.93
C PHE A 83 -4.07 -17.96 1.93
N HIS A 84 -4.20 -19.25 1.58
CA HIS A 84 -5.21 -19.70 0.63
C HIS A 84 -6.63 -19.56 1.20
N GLU A 85 -6.80 -19.81 2.51
CA GLU A 85 -8.07 -19.61 3.19
C GLU A 85 -8.51 -18.14 3.14
N LEU A 86 -7.57 -17.21 3.32
CA LEU A 86 -7.84 -15.77 3.19
C LEU A 86 -8.30 -15.39 1.77
N LEU A 87 -7.67 -15.94 0.73
CA LEU A 87 -8.00 -15.66 -0.66
C LEU A 87 -9.40 -16.14 -1.06
N GLU A 88 -9.85 -17.26 -0.48
CA GLU A 88 -11.17 -17.84 -0.73
C GLU A 88 -12.32 -17.07 -0.06
N ILE A 89 -12.02 -16.11 0.83
CA ILE A 89 -13.04 -15.31 1.51
C ILE A 89 -13.85 -14.51 0.47
N PRO A 90 -15.20 -14.61 0.47
CA PRO A 90 -16.04 -13.89 -0.45
C PRO A 90 -15.90 -12.37 -0.33
N GLN A 91 -16.08 -11.67 -1.46
CA GLN A 91 -16.19 -10.21 -1.47
C GLN A 91 -17.34 -9.76 -0.55
N GLY A 92 -17.05 -8.85 0.38
CA GLY A 92 -17.96 -8.40 1.43
C GLY A 92 -17.46 -8.71 2.85
N ASP A 93 -16.87 -9.89 3.05
CA ASP A 93 -16.30 -10.29 4.35
C ASP A 93 -14.78 -10.05 4.44
N ARG A 94 -14.08 -9.86 3.30
CA ARG A 94 -12.64 -9.57 3.25
C ARG A 94 -12.20 -8.38 4.11
N ARG A 95 -13.04 -7.34 4.19
CA ARG A 95 -12.76 -6.11 4.97
C ARG A 95 -12.63 -6.35 6.47
N ARG A 96 -13.04 -7.53 6.97
CA ARG A 96 -12.82 -7.94 8.36
C ARG A 96 -11.36 -8.33 8.63
N TYR A 97 -10.58 -8.60 7.59
CA TYR A 97 -9.24 -9.18 7.67
C TYR A 97 -8.14 -8.20 7.22
N HIS A 98 -8.39 -7.45 6.14
CA HIS A 98 -7.53 -6.38 5.64
C HIS A 98 -8.36 -5.33 4.89
N ASP A 99 -7.83 -4.11 4.74
CA ASP A 99 -8.45 -3.07 3.90
C ASP A 99 -7.98 -3.19 2.44
N ASP A 100 -8.51 -2.35 1.55
CA ASP A 100 -8.06 -2.31 0.14
C ASP A 100 -6.60 -1.84 0.05
N VAL A 101 -5.80 -2.55 -0.75
CA VAL A 101 -4.35 -2.29 -0.90
C VAL A 101 -4.05 -1.95 -2.34
N SER A 102 -3.48 -0.77 -2.56
CA SER A 102 -2.96 -0.35 -3.86
C SER A 102 -1.49 0.04 -3.70
N VAL A 103 -0.64 -0.45 -4.60
CA VAL A 103 0.80 -0.17 -4.58
C VAL A 103 1.29 0.13 -5.99
N ILE A 104 2.05 1.21 -6.12
CA ILE A 104 2.77 1.58 -7.34
C ILE A 104 4.23 1.75 -6.96
N VAL A 105 5.13 1.04 -7.65
CA VAL A 105 6.58 1.20 -7.49
C VAL A 105 7.12 1.82 -8.77
N ILE A 106 7.71 3.00 -8.65
CA ILE A 106 8.32 3.73 -9.76
C ILE A 106 9.83 3.61 -9.61
N SER A 107 10.50 2.88 -10.51
CA SER A 107 11.96 2.92 -10.59
C SER A 107 12.41 4.22 -11.24
N LEU A 108 13.33 4.90 -10.56
CA LEU A 108 13.98 6.12 -11.05
C LEU A 108 15.14 5.79 -12.01
N GLU A 109 15.40 4.50 -12.24
CA GLU A 109 16.31 3.97 -13.27
C GLU A 109 15.57 3.65 -14.59
N GLY A 110 14.26 3.92 -14.67
CA GLY A 110 13.48 3.91 -15.92
C GLY A 110 12.41 2.81 -16.07
N ARG A 111 11.98 2.14 -14.99
CA ARG A 111 10.89 1.13 -15.01
C ARG A 111 9.71 1.56 -14.11
N ILE A 112 8.48 1.14 -14.41
CA ILE A 112 7.28 1.42 -13.58
C ILE A 112 6.49 0.13 -13.39
N TRP A 113 6.16 -0.21 -12.13
CA TRP A 113 5.33 -1.36 -11.74
C TRP A 113 4.07 -0.93 -11.00
N ARG A 114 2.96 -1.66 -11.19
CA ARG A 114 1.64 -1.31 -10.64
C ARG A 114 0.88 -2.57 -10.26
N TYR A 115 0.30 -2.58 -9.05
CA TYR A 115 -0.56 -3.67 -8.61
C TYR A 115 -1.68 -3.17 -7.69
N CYS A 116 -2.89 -3.71 -7.87
CA CYS A 116 -4.09 -3.41 -7.09
C CYS A 116 -4.82 -4.73 -6.78
N VAL A 117 -5.33 -4.89 -5.57
CA VAL A 117 -6.15 -6.05 -5.14
C VAL A 117 -7.45 -5.60 -4.53
#